data_AF-A0A0B7A0S2-F1
#
_entry.id   AF-A0A0B7A0S2-F1
#
_cell.length_a   1.000
_cell.length_b   1.000
_cell.length_c   1.000
_cell.angle_alpha   90.00
_cell.angle_beta   90.00
_cell.angle_gamma   90.00
#
_symmetry.space_group_name_H-M   'P 1'
#
loop_
_entity.id
_entity.type
_entity.pdbx_description
1 polymer ?
#
loop_
_entity_poly.entity_id
_entity_poly.type
_entity_poly.pdbx_seq_one_letter_code
_entity_poly.pdbx_strand_id
1 'polypeptide(L)'
;PDNQSQEKIDLLRTLGAKVTCVPVCSTDDPNNFNHQAKSFADSLENGVWTNQFNNRANRQAHIETTGPEIWTETAGKVDAVVFGAGTGGTLSGVAIYLKEKNPKIHVAS
;
A
#
# COMPACT_ATOMS: atom_id res chain seq x y z
N PRO A 1 -8.91 -9.55 -6.61
CA PRO A 1 -9.95 -9.21 -7.61
C PRO A 1 -9.63 -9.83 -8.96
N ASP A 2 -10.63 -10.29 -9.70
CA ASP A 2 -10.51 -10.92 -11.01
C ASP A 2 -10.40 -9.93 -12.17
N ASN A 3 -10.57 -8.63 -11.91
CA ASN A 3 -10.37 -7.55 -12.87
C ASN A 3 -8.91 -7.02 -12.94
N GLN A 4 -7.94 -7.75 -12.37
CA GLN A 4 -6.53 -7.37 -12.44
C GLN A 4 -5.89 -7.89 -13.73
N SER A 5 -4.84 -7.22 -14.21
CA SER A 5 -4.18 -7.61 -15.46
C SER A 5 -3.58 -9.01 -15.39
N GLN A 6 -3.64 -9.74 -16.50
CA GLN A 6 -3.18 -11.13 -16.58
C GLN A 6 -1.68 -11.22 -16.31
N GLU A 7 -0.90 -10.24 -16.76
CA GLU A 7 0.55 -10.15 -16.55
C GLU A 7 0.92 -10.16 -15.07
N LYS A 8 0.12 -9.51 -14.20
CA LYS A 8 0.37 -9.50 -12.76
C LYS A 8 0.14 -10.87 -12.14
N ILE A 9 -0.92 -11.54 -12.57
CA ILE A 9 -1.28 -12.89 -12.08
C ILE A 9 -0.19 -13.88 -12.48
N ASP A 10 0.26 -13.82 -13.73
CA ASP A 10 1.27 -14.72 -14.27
C ASP A 10 2.64 -14.49 -13.64
N LEU A 11 3.02 -13.24 -13.39
CA LEU A 11 4.25 -12.92 -12.67
C LEU A 11 4.23 -13.52 -11.25
N LEU A 12 3.14 -13.35 -10.49
CA LEU A 12 3.03 -13.89 -9.13
C LEU A 12 3.12 -15.43 -9.13
N ARG A 13 2.46 -16.10 -10.06
CA ARG A 13 2.53 -17.56 -10.22
C ARG A 13 3.94 -18.02 -10.57
N THR A 14 4.61 -17.29 -11.47
CA THR A 14 6.00 -17.58 -11.86
C THR A 14 6.96 -17.45 -10.68
N LEU A 15 6.72 -16.49 -9.78
CA LEU A 15 7.48 -16.31 -8.54
C LEU A 15 7.10 -17.34 -7.44
N GLY A 16 6.23 -18.29 -7.73
CA GLY A 16 5.84 -19.37 -6.81
C GLY A 16 4.64 -19.07 -5.91
N ALA A 17 3.95 -17.94 -6.10
CA ALA A 17 2.77 -17.62 -5.32
C ALA A 17 1.54 -18.42 -5.81
N LYS A 18 0.76 -18.92 -4.85
CA LYS A 18 -0.60 -19.40 -5.13
C LYS A 18 -1.54 -18.20 -5.23
N VAL A 19 -2.11 -17.97 -6.42
CA VAL A 19 -2.98 -16.82 -6.69
C VAL A 19 -4.43 -17.27 -6.84
N THR A 20 -5.30 -16.78 -5.95
CA THR A 20 -6.75 -16.95 -6.03
C THR A 20 -7.39 -15.64 -6.47
N CYS A 21 -7.98 -15.63 -7.67
CA CYS A 21 -8.79 -14.52 -8.15
C CYS A 21 -10.21 -14.64 -7.59
N VAL A 22 -10.79 -13.52 -7.17
CA VAL A 22 -12.14 -13.45 -6.59
C VAL A 22 -12.90 -12.29 -7.26
N PRO A 23 -14.23 -12.38 -7.41
CA PRO A 23 -15.03 -11.31 -7.99
C PRO A 23 -14.83 -9.97 -7.30
N VAL A 24 -14.99 -8.89 -8.05
CA VAL A 24 -15.05 -7.53 -7.48
C VAL A 24 -16.38 -7.37 -6.74
N CYS A 25 -16.30 -6.97 -5.48
CA CYS A 25 -17.45 -6.57 -4.68
C CYS A 25 -17.05 -5.43 -3.73
N SER A 26 -18.03 -4.80 -3.10
CA SER A 26 -17.82 -3.71 -2.16
C SER A 26 -17.06 -4.18 -0.91
N THR A 27 -16.55 -3.24 -0.12
CA THR A 27 -15.74 -3.54 1.07
C THR A 27 -16.57 -4.07 2.24
N ASP A 28 -17.86 -3.80 2.28
CA ASP A 28 -18.82 -4.32 3.27
C ASP A 28 -19.27 -5.76 2.97
N ASP A 29 -19.07 -6.24 1.74
CA ASP A 29 -19.38 -7.62 1.37
C ASP A 29 -18.37 -8.60 2.03
N PRO A 30 -18.81 -9.66 2.74
CA PRO A 30 -17.91 -10.67 3.28
C PRO A 30 -17.08 -11.41 2.21
N ASN A 31 -17.52 -11.39 0.94
CA ASN A 31 -16.78 -11.93 -0.19
C ASN A 31 -15.70 -10.96 -0.73
N ASN A 32 -15.52 -9.79 -0.12
CA ASN A 32 -14.44 -8.89 -0.49
C ASN A 32 -13.09 -9.57 -0.38
N PHE A 33 -12.19 -9.31 -1.35
CA PHE A 33 -10.86 -9.93 -1.40
C PHE A 33 -10.07 -9.76 -0.09
N ASN A 34 -10.25 -8.65 0.63
CA ASN A 34 -9.56 -8.41 1.89
C ASN A 34 -10.13 -9.28 3.04
N HIS A 35 -11.45 -9.46 3.07
CA HIS A 35 -12.13 -10.35 4.01
C HIS A 35 -11.79 -11.81 3.75
N GLN A 36 -11.83 -12.24 2.49
CA GLN A 36 -11.42 -13.60 2.11
C GLN A 36 -9.96 -13.88 2.46
N ALA A 37 -9.06 -12.91 2.25
CA ALA A 37 -7.65 -13.05 2.65
C ALA A 37 -7.49 -13.24 4.17
N LYS A 38 -8.23 -12.47 4.98
CA LYS A 38 -8.27 -12.64 6.44
C LYS A 38 -8.76 -14.04 6.82
N SER A 39 -9.94 -14.45 6.32
CA SER A 39 -10.54 -15.75 6.63
C SER A 39 -9.64 -16.92 6.22
N PHE A 40 -8.95 -16.80 5.08
CA PHE A 40 -7.99 -17.81 4.64
C PHE A 40 -6.78 -17.88 5.58
N ALA A 41 -6.20 -16.74 5.96
CA ALA A 41 -5.09 -16.72 6.91
C ALA A 41 -5.48 -17.33 8.27
N ASP A 42 -6.67 -16.97 8.78
CA ASP A 42 -7.22 -17.51 10.04
C ASP A 42 -7.45 -19.04 9.99
N SER A 43 -7.60 -19.62 8.79
CA SER A 43 -7.76 -21.07 8.60
C SER A 43 -6.45 -21.86 8.57
N LEU A 44 -5.31 -21.18 8.53
CA LEU A 44 -3.97 -21.79 8.50
C LEU A 44 -3.32 -21.69 9.87
N GLU A 45 -2.65 -22.77 10.30
CA GLU A 45 -1.94 -22.82 11.59
C GLU A 45 -0.88 -21.71 11.74
N ASN A 46 -0.24 -21.33 10.64
CA ASN A 46 0.81 -20.31 10.57
C ASN A 46 0.48 -19.18 9.57
N GLY A 47 -0.80 -18.96 9.29
CA GLY A 47 -1.24 -17.88 8.40
C GLY A 47 -1.06 -16.50 9.02
N VAL A 48 -0.51 -15.56 8.26
CA VAL A 48 -0.44 -14.14 8.68
C VAL A 48 -1.12 -13.27 7.63
N TRP A 49 -2.15 -12.56 8.06
CA TRP A 49 -2.81 -11.55 7.23
C TRP A 49 -2.14 -10.18 7.43
N THR A 50 -1.42 -9.71 6.41
CA THR A 50 -0.61 -8.49 6.49
C THR A 50 -1.41 -7.19 6.48
N ASN A 51 -2.67 -7.23 6.02
CA ASN A 51 -3.67 -6.15 6.10
C ASN A 51 -3.15 -4.75 5.74
N GLN A 52 -2.72 -4.55 4.49
CA GLN A 52 -2.12 -3.28 4.03
C GLN A 52 -3.00 -2.02 4.25
N PHE A 53 -4.30 -2.18 4.44
CA PHE A 53 -5.23 -1.06 4.66
C PHE A 53 -5.17 -0.52 6.10
N ASN A 54 -4.94 -1.38 7.10
CA ASN A 54 -4.94 -0.98 8.51
C ASN A 54 -3.58 -1.13 9.19
N ASN A 55 -2.63 -1.83 8.55
CA ASN A 55 -1.32 -2.04 9.12
C ASN A 55 -0.49 -0.75 9.06
N ARG A 56 -0.13 -0.23 10.24
CA ARG A 56 0.69 0.98 10.39
C ARG A 56 2.05 0.86 9.69
N ALA A 57 2.58 -0.35 9.52
CA ALA A 57 3.82 -0.60 8.81
C ALA A 57 3.80 -0.04 7.37
N ASN A 58 2.65 -0.02 6.70
CA ASN A 58 2.49 0.55 5.36
C ASN A 58 2.89 2.04 5.33
N ARG A 59 2.22 2.86 6.16
CA ARG A 59 2.54 4.29 6.28
C ARG A 59 3.94 4.52 6.86
N GLN A 60 4.33 3.70 7.84
CA GLN A 60 5.62 3.85 8.54
C GLN A 60 6.80 3.65 7.59
N ALA A 61 6.74 2.67 6.69
CA ALA A 61 7.77 2.44 5.68
C ALA A 61 8.08 3.72 4.90
N HIS A 62 7.06 4.46 4.47
CA HIS A 62 7.23 5.69 3.71
C HIS A 62 7.70 6.89 4.55
N ILE A 63 7.45 6.90 5.86
CA ILE A 63 8.04 7.89 6.78
C ILE A 63 9.54 7.63 6.94
N GLU A 64 9.93 6.36 7.06
CA GLU A 64 11.30 5.93 7.37
C GLU A 64 12.20 5.86 6.14
N THR A 65 11.63 5.74 4.93
CA THR A 65 12.39 5.53 3.69
C THR A 65 12.05 6.57 2.63
N THR A 66 10.89 6.44 1.98
CA THR A 66 10.52 7.25 0.79
C THR A 66 10.54 8.77 1.06
N GLY A 67 10.05 9.23 2.21
CA GLY A 67 10.13 10.64 2.61
C GLY A 67 11.58 11.14 2.73
N PRO A 68 12.43 10.47 3.54
CA PRO A 68 13.86 10.75 3.62
C PRO A 68 14.61 10.73 2.29
N GLU A 69 14.31 9.76 1.44
CA GLU A 69 14.89 9.64 0.09
C GLU A 69 14.58 10.90 -0.73
N ILE A 70 13.30 11.28 -0.85
CA ILE A 70 12.88 12.50 -1.58
C ILE A 70 13.59 13.73 -1.03
N TRP A 71 13.63 13.91 0.29
CA TRP A 71 14.27 15.08 0.90
C TRP A 71 15.78 15.13 0.62
N THR A 72 16.44 13.98 0.68
CA THR A 72 17.89 13.88 0.47
C THR A 72 18.25 14.09 -0.99
N GLU A 73 17.56 13.41 -1.90
CA GLU A 73 17.80 13.48 -3.34
C GLU A 73 17.48 14.85 -3.94
N THR A 74 16.52 15.58 -3.35
CA THR A 74 16.22 16.97 -3.72
C THR A 74 17.10 17.99 -2.97
N ALA A 75 18.02 17.55 -2.10
CA ALA A 75 18.80 18.41 -1.22
C ALA A 75 17.93 19.42 -0.43
N GLY A 76 16.73 18.98 -0.01
CA GLY A 76 15.73 19.79 0.69
C GLY A 76 14.99 20.81 -0.18
N LYS A 77 15.18 20.80 -1.51
CA LYS A 77 14.56 21.72 -2.47
C LYS A 77 13.35 21.08 -3.14
N VAL A 78 12.36 20.75 -2.33
CA VAL A 78 11.06 20.23 -2.79
C VAL A 78 9.96 21.17 -2.32
N ASP A 79 9.14 21.64 -3.25
CA ASP A 79 8.02 22.54 -2.98
C ASP A 79 6.67 21.81 -2.95
N ALA A 80 6.54 20.73 -3.72
CA ALA A 80 5.32 19.95 -3.82
C ALA A 80 5.60 18.48 -4.15
N VAL A 81 4.69 17.61 -3.71
CA VAL A 81 4.64 16.19 -4.09
C VAL A 81 3.22 15.77 -4.46
N VAL A 82 3.10 14.86 -5.44
CA VAL A 82 1.82 14.33 -5.94
C VAL A 82 1.90 12.82 -5.99
N PHE A 83 0.95 12.13 -5.38
CA PHE A 83 0.86 10.67 -5.39
C PHE A 83 -0.57 10.20 -5.62
N GLY A 84 -0.77 9.23 -6.52
CA GLY A 84 -2.06 8.56 -6.64
C GLY A 84 -2.43 7.84 -5.33
N ALA A 85 -3.69 7.99 -4.90
CA ALA A 85 -4.17 7.36 -3.68
C ALA A 85 -4.76 5.96 -3.92
N GLY A 86 -4.19 4.96 -3.24
CA GLY A 86 -4.76 3.62 -3.06
C GLY A 86 -5.12 3.40 -1.58
N THR A 87 -4.28 2.65 -0.86
CA THR A 87 -4.39 2.51 0.61
C THR A 87 -4.12 3.80 1.37
N GLY A 88 -3.50 4.79 0.71
CA GLY A 88 -3.09 6.06 1.31
C GLY A 88 -1.75 6.02 2.06
N GLY A 89 -1.09 4.87 2.13
CA GLY A 89 0.18 4.69 2.86
C GLY A 89 1.30 5.61 2.37
N THR A 90 1.54 5.66 1.05
CA THR A 90 2.57 6.50 0.43
C THR A 90 2.29 7.98 0.63
N LEU A 91 1.11 8.44 0.20
CA LEU A 91 0.69 9.84 0.34
C LEU A 91 0.81 10.30 1.78
N SER A 92 0.24 9.55 2.73
CA SER A 92 0.28 9.89 4.14
C SER A 92 1.70 9.90 4.68
N GLY A 93 2.45 8.81 4.48
CA GLY A 93 3.79 8.59 5.01
C GLY A 93 4.77 9.68 4.58
N VAL A 94 4.84 9.93 3.27
CA VAL A 94 5.68 11.00 2.71
C VAL A 94 5.25 12.37 3.22
N ALA A 95 3.94 12.64 3.28
CA ALA A 95 3.43 13.92 3.76
C ALA A 95 3.86 14.24 5.19
N ILE A 96 3.84 13.27 6.11
CA ILE A 96 4.26 13.51 7.51
C ILE A 96 5.72 13.88 7.56
N TYR A 97 6.57 13.07 6.92
CA TYR A 97 8.01 13.30 6.96
C TYR A 97 8.36 14.65 6.33
N LEU A 98 7.85 14.95 5.13
CA LEU A 98 8.16 16.20 4.45
C LEU A 98 7.60 17.41 5.20
N LYS A 99 6.40 17.33 5.78
CA LYS A 99 5.85 18.44 6.58
C LYS A 99 6.54 18.64 7.91
N GLU A 100 7.16 17.60 8.48
CA GLU A 100 8.05 17.75 9.63
C GLU A 100 9.32 18.53 9.26
N LYS A 101 9.87 18.34 8.04
CA LYS A 101 11.03 19.10 7.55
C LYS A 101 10.69 20.51 7.10
N ASN A 102 9.59 20.68 6.37
CA ASN A 102 9.10 21.97 5.91
C ASN A 102 7.56 21.94 5.80
N PRO A 103 6.82 22.59 6.71
CA PRO A 103 5.36 22.56 6.71
C PRO A 103 4.71 23.28 5.50
N LYS A 104 5.49 24.04 4.73
CA LYS A 104 5.03 24.75 3.52
C LYS A 104 4.93 23.85 2.29
N ILE A 105 5.49 22.64 2.33
CA ILE A 105 5.44 21.70 1.20
C ILE A 105 3.99 21.33 0.89
N HIS A 106 3.62 21.48 -0.38
CA HIS A 106 2.29 21.11 -0.86
C HIS A 106 2.22 19.60 -1.11
N VAL A 107 1.10 19.00 -0.71
CA VAL A 107 0.84 17.57 -0.89
C VAL A 107 -0.51 17.42 -1.57
N ALA A 108 -0.53 16.76 -2.72
CA ALA A 108 -1.74 16.50 -3.49
C ALA A 108 -1.88 15.00 -3.85
N SER A 109 -3.10 14.60 -4.18
CA SER A 109 -3.46 13.27 -4.65
C SER A 109 -4.18 13.32 -5.98
#